data_AF-A0A3N7GPD7-F1
#
_entry.id   AF-A0A3N7GPD7-F1
#
_cell.length_a   1.000
_cell.length_b   1.000
_cell.length_c   1.000
_cell.angle_alpha   90.00
_cell.angle_beta   90.00
_cell.angle_gamma   90.00
#
_symmetry.space_group_name_H-M   'P 1'
#
loop_
_entity.id
_entity.type
_entity.pdbx_description
1 polymer ?
#
loop_
_entity_poly.entity_id
_entity_poly.type
_entity_poly.pdbx_seq_one_letter_code
_entity_poly.pdbx_strand_id
1 'polypeptide(L)' 'NTRFFLIYYSNSFKLIDRLQSEDRAHRIGQDNSVLYIDLVAEDTVDEKVVEALRNKFNVASQITGDRLKEWL' A
#
# COMPACT_ATOMS: atom_id res chain seq x y z
N ASN A 1 5.02 -22.79 -4.92
CA ASN A 1 4.25 -21.82 -4.13
C ASN A 1 5.01 -20.50 -4.20
N THR A 2 4.69 -19.65 -5.17
CA THR A 2 5.56 -18.54 -5.60
C THR A 2 5.03 -17.25 -5.00
N ARG A 3 5.66 -16.72 -3.95
CA ARG A 3 5.24 -15.45 -3.35
C ARG A 3 5.73 -14.26 -4.17
N PHE A 4 4.89 -13.25 -4.35
CA PHE A 4 5.28 -11.98 -4.97
C PHE A 4 5.70 -11.00 -3.89
N PHE A 5 6.73 -10.22 -4.19
CA PHE A 5 7.22 -9.17 -3.31
C PHE A 5 7.17 -7.85 -4.06
N LEU A 6 6.59 -6.83 -3.43
CA LEU A 6 6.67 -5.45 -3.88
C LEU A 6 7.42 -4.66 -2.81
N ILE A 7 8.55 -4.06 -3.19
CA ILE A 7 9.39 -3.29 -2.29
C ILE A 7 9.31 -1.84 -2.73
N TYR A 8 8.81 -0.98 -1.85
CA TYR A 8 8.75 0.46 -2.05
C TYR A 8 10.00 1.08 -1.46
N TYR A 9 10.91 1.51 -2.33
CA TYR A 9 12.09 2.27 -1.94
C TYR A 9 11.73 3.66 -1.40
N SER A 10 10.66 4.26 -1.94
CA SER A 10 10.11 5.51 -1.47
C SER A 10 8.62 5.59 -1.80
N ASN A 11 7.89 6.41 -1.05
CA ASN A 11 6.46 6.61 -1.22
C ASN A 11 6.15 8.06 -1.59
N SER A 12 5.12 8.25 -2.42
CA SER A 12 4.50 9.56 -2.62
C SER A 12 3.42 9.80 -1.56
N PHE A 13 3.04 11.05 -1.35
CA PHE A 13 1.91 11.38 -0.46
C PHE A 13 0.54 11.00 -1.04
N LYS A 14 0.44 10.58 -2.31
CA LYS A 14 -0.83 10.34 -2.98
C LYS A 14 -1.22 8.87 -2.88
N LEU A 15 -2.32 8.60 -2.20
CA LEU A 15 -2.86 7.24 -2.05
C LEU A 15 -3.15 6.58 -3.41
N ILE A 16 -3.63 7.35 -4.40
CA ILE A 16 -3.95 6.81 -5.72
C ILE A 16 -2.73 6.21 -6.44
N ASP A 17 -1.54 6.81 -6.26
CA ASP A 17 -0.31 6.30 -6.86
C ASP A 17 0.04 4.92 -6.26
N ARG A 18 -0.17 4.76 -4.95
CA ARG A 18 0.02 3.49 -4.24
C ARG A 18 -0.95 2.43 -4.75
N LEU A 19 -2.25 2.71 -4.73
CA LEU A 19 -3.28 1.76 -5.16
C LEU A 19 -3.07 1.31 -6.62
N GLN A 20 -2.79 2.24 -7.53
CA GLN A 20 -2.51 1.89 -8.93
C GLN A 20 -1.25 1.04 -9.08
N SER A 21 -0.25 1.22 -8.23
CA SER A 21 0.95 0.38 -8.22
C SER A 21 0.66 -1.02 -7.66
N GLU A 22 -0.17 -1.14 -6.62
CA GLU A 22 -0.54 -2.43 -6.01
C GLU A 22 -1.41 -3.27 -6.95
N ASP A 23 -2.32 -2.64 -7.69
CA ASP A 23 -3.15 -3.29 -8.71
C ASP A 23 -2.31 -3.98 -9.79
N ARG A 24 -1.07 -3.54 -10.03
CA ARG A 24 -0.14 -4.20 -10.96
C ARG A 24 0.27 -5.59 -10.49
N ALA A 25 0.36 -5.79 -9.17
CA ALA A 25 0.69 -7.08 -8.56
C ALA A 25 -0.55 -8.00 -8.46
N HIS A 26 -1.75 -7.41 -8.35
CA HIS A 26 -3.03 -8.11 -8.25
C HIS A 26 -3.73 -8.37 -9.61
N ARG A 27 -2.95 -8.63 -10.67
CA ARG A 27 -3.50 -8.87 -12.00
C ARG A 27 -4.35 -10.15 -12.05
N ILE A 28 -5.43 -10.14 -12.84
CA ILE A 28 -6.32 -11.30 -13.07
C ILE A 28 -5.51 -12.54 -13.46
N GLY A 29 -5.70 -13.64 -12.73
CA GLY A 29 -4.95 -14.90 -12.88
C GLY A 29 -3.77 -15.06 -11.93
N GLN A 30 -3.53 -14.07 -11.05
CA GLN A 30 -2.58 -14.18 -9.95
C GLN A 30 -3.26 -14.56 -8.64
N ASP A 31 -3.05 -15.80 -8.18
CA ASP A 31 -3.61 -16.30 -6.91
C ASP A 31 -2.58 -16.36 -5.77
N ASN A 32 -1.31 -16.07 -6.06
CA ASN A 32 -0.27 -16.08 -5.03
C ASN A 32 -0.35 -14.82 -4.15
N SER A 33 -0.01 -14.99 -2.86
CA SER A 33 0.09 -13.88 -1.91
C SER A 33 1.18 -12.88 -2.33
N VAL A 34 0.85 -11.59 -2.25
CA VAL A 34 1.79 -10.49 -2.41
C VAL A 34 2.21 -9.98 -1.02
N LEU A 35 3.51 -9.85 -0.78
CA LEU A 35 4.05 -9.17 0.39
C LEU A 35 4.56 -7.78 -0.03
N TYR A 36 4.07 -6.76 0.66
CA TYR A 36 4.46 -5.39 0.44
C TYR A 36 5.41 -4.94 1.55
N ILE A 37 6.53 -4.35 1.16
CA ILE A 37 7.61 -3.94 2.06
C ILE A 37 7.91 -2.48 1.77
N ASP A 38 7.71 -1.62 2.77
CA ASP A 38 8.08 -0.22 2.73
C ASP A 38 9.45 -0.04 3.38
N LEU A 39 10.41 0.51 2.62
CA LEU A 39 11.65 0.99 3.19
C LEU A 39 11.38 2.39 3.77
N VAL A 40 11.57 2.54 5.07
CA VAL A 40 11.30 3.78 5.80
C VAL A 40 12.58 4.18 6.53
N ALA A 41 13.09 5.37 6.25
CA ALA A 41 14.18 5.93 7.02
C ALA A 41 13.66 6.50 8.35
N GLU A 42 14.25 6.05 9.46
CA GLU A 42 13.91 6.49 10.83
C GLU A 42 14.11 8.00 11.01
N ASP A 43 13.23 8.64 11.78
CA ASP A 43 13.26 10.07 12.10
C ASP A 43 13.22 11.00 10.87
N THR A 44 12.69 10.50 9.75
CA THR A 44 12.56 11.28 8.50
C THR A 44 11.12 11.55 8.11
N VAL A 45 10.94 12.27 7.00
CA VAL A 45 9.63 12.52 6.40
C VAL A 45 8.93 11.23 5.94
N ASP A 46 9.67 10.14 5.73
CA ASP A 46 9.12 8.86 5.25
C ASP A 46 8.04 8.32 6.19
N GLU A 47 8.24 8.44 7.50
CA GLU A 47 7.24 8.03 8.51
C GLU A 47 5.92 8.80 8.35
N LYS A 48 6.01 10.12 8.12
CA LYS A 48 4.84 10.97 7.89
C LYS A 48 4.15 10.65 6.58
N VAL A 49 4.89 10.25 5.55
CA VAL A 49 4.31 9.78 4.29
C VAL A 49 3.48 8.53 4.52
N VAL A 50 4.04 7.53 5.22
CA VAL A 50 3.34 6.27 5.54
C VAL A 50 2.10 6.54 6.38
N GLU A 51 2.21 7.37 7.43
CA GLU A 51 1.06 7.77 8.25
C GLU A 51 -0.03 8.47 7.42
N ALA A 52 0.36 9.39 6.52
CA ALA A 52 -0.59 10.07 5.66
C ALA A 52 -1.30 9.11 4.69
N LEU A 53 -0.60 8.09 4.18
CA LEU A 53 -1.21 7.05 3.34
C LEU A 53 -2.21 6.21 4.14
N ARG A 54 -1.85 5.76 5.35
CA ARG A 54 -2.76 5.05 6.27
C ARG A 54 -4.04 5.84 6.56
N ASN A 55 -3.88 7.12 6.90
CA ASN A 55 -5.01 8.00 7.24
C ASN A 55 -5.94 8.20 6.03
N LYS A 56 -5.38 8.44 4.84
CA LYS A 56 -6.17 8.58 3.60
C LYS A 56 -6.91 7.29 3.25
N PHE A 57 -6.26 6.16 3.46
CA PHE A 57 -6.87 4.85 3.21
C PHE A 57 -8.03 4.58 4.16
N ASN A 58 -7.87 4.86 5.45
CA ASN A 58 -8.95 4.74 6.44
C ASN A 58 -10.16 5.59 6.04
N VAL A 59 -9.96 6.87 5.73
CA VAL A 59 -11.06 7.75 5.28
C VAL A 59 -11.74 7.22 4.01
N ALA A 60 -10.95 6.78 3.02
CA ALA A 60 -11.50 6.19 1.80
C ALA A 60 -12.34 4.94 2.09
N SER A 61 -11.87 4.05 2.97
CA SER A 61 -12.57 2.82 3.35
C SER A 61 -13.91 3.08 4.06
N GLN A 62 -13.99 4.14 4.87
CA GLN A 62 -15.25 4.53 5.53
C GLN A 62 -16.31 5.01 4.54
N ILE A 63 -15.89 5.68 3.46
CA ILE A 63 -16.79 6.22 2.45
C ILE A 63 -17.27 5.11 1.51
N THR A 64 -16.37 4.22 1.07
CA THR A 64 -16.73 3.15 0.11
C THR A 64 -17.47 2.00 0.77
N GLY A 65 -17.40 1.86 2.10
CA GLY A 65 -17.96 0.72 2.84
C GLY A 65 -17.16 -0.58 2.65
N ASP A 66 -16.12 -0.55 1.81
CA ASP A 66 -15.17 -1.64 1.67
C ASP A 66 -14.25 -1.63 2.88
N ARG A 67 -14.26 -2.71 3.67
CA ARG A 67 -13.13 -3.07 4.54
C ARG A 67 -11.98 -3.54 3.64
N LEU A 68 -11.44 -2.65 2.80
CA LEU A 68 -10.16 -2.85 2.14
C LEU A 68 -9.21 -3.24 3.26
N LYS A 69 -8.71 -4.49 3.20
CA LYS A 69 -8.03 -5.18 4.32
C LYS A 69 -7.08 -4.21 5.03
N GLU A 70 -7.12 -4.20 6.35
CA GLU A 70 -6.11 -3.55 7.20
C GLU A 70 -4.75 -4.21 6.94
N TRP A 71 -4.02 -3.73 5.95
CA TRP A 71 -2.61 -4.03 5.77
C TRP A 71 -1.89 -2.77 5.32
N LEU A 72 -2.04 -1.74 6.14
CA LEU A 72 -1.14 -0.62 6.17
C LEU A 72 -0.91 -0.23 7.61
#